data_AF-A0A3D9AZ54-F1
#
_entry.id   AF-A0A3D9AZ54-F1
#
_cell.length_a   1.000
_cell.length_b   1.000
_cell.length_c   1.000
_cell.angle_alpha   90.00
_cell.angle_beta   90.00
_cell.angle_gamma   90.00
#
_symmetry.space_group_name_H-M   'P 1'
#
loop_
_entity.id
_entity.type
_entity.pdbx_description
1 polymer ?
#
loop_
_entity_poly.entity_id
_entity_poly.type
_entity_poly.pdbx_seq_one_letter_code
_entity_poly.pdbx_strand_id
1 'polypeptide(L)'
;MKKIRVQFLLFVYDKTQKLYRKYFKKKKRQWQFNEKQLLEFQEDSLGRKLGEFYRKHGFSMIPKMENHDVHHLITGCGTNFEDEIAMQYLLLGNGKLNAHLLAAILLGTIILPEYGKIYIKAYRKGQRMKAFHHWDFEELLWQNFEHLKEFIQQKDIVVLH
;
A
#
# COMPACT_ATOMS: atom_id res chain seq x y z
N MET A 1 5.48 -7.87 -25.58
CA MET A 1 4.44 -6.84 -25.32
C MET A 1 4.28 -6.45 -23.85
N LYS A 2 4.23 -7.38 -22.86
CA LYS A 2 4.14 -7.03 -21.42
C LYS A 2 5.21 -6.04 -20.95
N LYS A 3 6.50 -6.29 -21.27
CA LYS A 3 7.62 -5.42 -20.86
C LYS A 3 7.42 -3.96 -21.29
N ILE A 4 6.97 -3.72 -22.52
CA ILE A 4 6.71 -2.38 -23.07
C ILE A 4 5.56 -1.71 -22.30
N ARG A 5 4.48 -2.43 -22.04
CA ARG A 5 3.33 -1.93 -21.27
C ARG A 5 3.72 -1.54 -19.84
N VAL A 6 4.54 -2.37 -19.18
CA VAL A 6 5.08 -2.07 -17.84
C VAL A 6 6.02 -0.86 -17.87
N GLN A 7 6.89 -0.75 -18.88
CA GLN A 7 7.76 0.42 -19.05
C GLN A 7 6.95 1.71 -19.27
N PHE A 8 5.88 1.65 -20.06
CA PHE A 8 4.95 2.77 -20.23
C PHE A 8 4.30 3.18 -18.91
N LEU A 9 3.84 2.20 -18.13
CA LEU A 9 3.25 2.42 -16.81
C LEU A 9 4.24 3.07 -15.82
N LEU A 10 5.50 2.61 -15.80
CA LEU A 10 6.57 3.24 -15.02
C LEU A 10 6.84 4.68 -15.45
N PHE A 11 6.85 4.94 -16.76
CA PHE A 11 7.00 6.29 -17.30
C PHE A 11 5.85 7.21 -16.84
N VAL A 12 4.60 6.76 -16.96
CA VAL A 12 3.42 7.50 -16.48
C VAL A 12 3.53 7.77 -14.99
N TYR A 13 3.94 6.78 -14.20
CA TYR A 13 4.13 6.92 -12.77
C TYR A 13 5.17 8.01 -12.42
N ASP A 14 6.38 7.95 -13.00
CA ASP A 14 7.43 8.95 -12.71
C ASP A 14 6.98 10.39 -13.02
N LYS A 15 6.27 10.58 -14.14
CA LYS A 15 5.75 11.90 -14.53
C LYS A 15 4.64 12.40 -13.61
N THR A 16 3.72 11.52 -13.22
CA THR A 16 2.50 11.92 -12.50
C THR A 16 2.70 12.00 -10.99
N GLN A 17 3.59 11.19 -10.41
CA GLN A 17 3.78 11.10 -8.97
C GLN A 17 4.23 12.44 -8.35
N LYS A 18 5.21 13.12 -8.95
CA LYS A 18 5.70 14.43 -8.49
C LYS A 18 4.60 15.49 -8.53
N LEU A 19 3.82 15.52 -9.61
CA LEU A 19 2.68 16.44 -9.76
C LEU A 19 1.58 16.14 -8.74
N TYR A 20 1.20 14.86 -8.59
CA TYR A 20 0.20 14.44 -7.62
C TYR A 20 0.56 14.86 -6.20
N ARG A 21 1.81 14.64 -5.78
CA ARG A 21 2.30 15.07 -4.46
C ARG A 21 2.21 16.60 -4.30
N LYS A 22 2.65 17.36 -5.31
CA LYS A 22 2.66 18.82 -5.29
C LYS A 22 1.24 19.40 -5.13
N TYR A 23 0.23 18.84 -5.77
CA TYR A 23 -1.12 19.40 -5.78
C TYR A 23 -2.07 18.78 -4.76
N PHE A 24 -2.03 17.46 -4.55
CA PHE A 24 -3.02 16.74 -3.76
C PHE A 24 -2.55 16.32 -2.37
N LYS A 25 -1.24 16.42 -2.07
CA LYS A 25 -0.69 16.06 -0.74
C LYS A 25 -0.20 17.27 0.07
N LYS A 26 -0.53 18.51 -0.32
CA LYS A 26 -0.05 19.72 0.39
C LYS A 26 -0.34 19.68 1.90
N LYS A 27 -1.58 19.35 2.26
CA LYS A 27 -2.08 19.33 3.66
C LYS A 27 -1.74 18.05 4.44
N LYS A 28 -1.16 17.03 3.80
CA LYS A 28 -0.86 15.78 4.49
C LYS A 28 0.42 15.93 5.32
N ARG A 29 0.38 15.44 6.55
CA ARG A 29 1.53 15.39 7.47
C ARG A 29 2.59 14.43 6.91
N GLN A 30 3.85 14.83 6.99
CA GLN A 30 4.98 13.92 6.79
C GLN A 30 5.29 13.25 8.12
N TRP A 31 5.74 12.00 8.08
CA TRP A 31 6.17 11.32 9.29
C TRP A 31 7.41 11.98 9.89
N GLN A 32 7.59 11.82 11.21
CA GLN A 32 8.73 12.34 11.95
C GLN A 32 9.97 11.44 11.84
N PHE A 33 9.79 10.20 11.37
CA PHE A 33 10.84 9.20 11.25
C PHE A 33 11.38 9.11 9.82
N ASN A 34 12.68 8.84 9.69
CA ASN A 34 13.32 8.43 8.44
C ASN A 34 13.63 6.93 8.42
N GLU A 35 14.09 6.41 7.28
CA GLU A 35 14.33 4.97 7.06
C GLU A 35 15.39 4.40 8.01
N LYS A 36 16.39 5.20 8.39
CA LYS A 36 17.42 4.79 9.34
C LYS A 36 16.85 4.68 10.75
N GLN A 37 16.04 5.66 11.17
CA GLN A 37 15.37 5.63 12.47
C GLN A 37 14.37 4.49 12.58
N LEU A 38 13.69 4.13 11.49
CA LEU A 38 12.81 2.95 11.46
C LEU A 38 13.57 1.66 11.78
N LEU A 39 14.84 1.55 11.35
CA LEU A 39 15.72 0.43 11.71
C LEU A 39 16.19 0.43 13.17
N GLU A 40 15.84 1.44 13.97
CA GLU A 40 16.18 1.50 15.40
C GLU A 40 15.04 1.00 16.30
N PHE A 41 13.81 0.83 15.77
CA PHE A 41 12.66 0.29 16.51
C PHE A 41 12.88 -1.17 16.94
N GLN A 42 12.07 -1.68 17.87
CA GLN A 42 12.14 -3.10 18.30
C GLN A 42 11.98 -4.06 17.13
N GLU A 43 12.68 -5.21 17.17
CA GLU A 43 12.86 -6.10 16.00
C GLU A 43 11.54 -6.62 15.40
N ASP A 44 10.56 -6.86 16.26
CA ASP A 44 9.25 -7.38 15.96
C ASP A 44 8.20 -6.30 15.64
N SER A 45 8.58 -5.02 15.74
CA SER A 45 7.66 -3.90 15.53
C SER A 45 7.39 -3.59 14.05
N LEU A 46 6.25 -2.95 13.77
CA LEU A 46 5.92 -2.45 12.43
C LEU A 46 7.00 -1.51 11.89
N GLY A 47 7.52 -0.61 12.73
CA GLY A 47 8.55 0.36 12.36
C GLY A 47 9.82 -0.33 11.87
N ARG A 48 10.29 -1.35 12.60
CA ARG A 48 11.44 -2.16 12.17
C ARG A 48 11.16 -2.85 10.84
N LYS A 49 10.01 -3.51 10.69
CA LYS A 49 9.67 -4.23 9.45
C LYS A 49 9.59 -3.29 8.25
N LEU A 50 9.14 -2.06 8.45
CA LEU A 50 9.14 -1.03 7.42
C LEU A 50 10.56 -0.55 7.06
N GLY A 51 11.42 -0.32 8.05
CA GLY A 51 12.83 -0.01 7.80
C GLY A 51 13.55 -1.13 7.03
N GLU A 52 13.30 -2.40 7.39
CA GLU A 52 13.82 -3.58 6.70
C GLU A 52 13.32 -3.67 5.26
N PHE A 53 12.05 -3.33 5.02
CA PHE A 53 11.45 -3.27 3.68
C PHE A 53 12.16 -2.25 2.79
N TYR A 54 12.40 -1.04 3.29
CA TYR A 54 13.15 -0.02 2.53
C TYR A 54 14.57 -0.49 2.21
N ARG A 55 15.29 -1.00 3.21
CA ARG A 55 16.65 -1.50 3.04
C ARG A 55 16.73 -2.64 2.01
N LYS A 56 15.78 -3.58 2.06
CA LYS A 56 15.73 -4.73 1.16
C LYS A 56 15.54 -4.33 -0.31
N HIS A 57 14.71 -3.32 -0.58
CA HIS A 57 14.39 -2.91 -1.95
C HIS A 57 15.23 -1.72 -2.44
N GLY A 58 16.10 -1.16 -1.59
CA GLY A 58 16.87 0.05 -1.92
C GLY A 58 15.98 1.28 -2.11
N PHE A 59 14.84 1.33 -1.42
CA PHE A 59 13.87 2.41 -1.51
C PHE A 59 14.17 3.51 -0.49
N SER A 60 13.71 4.72 -0.81
CA SER A 60 13.66 5.84 0.14
C SER A 60 12.22 6.18 0.44
N MET A 61 11.94 6.49 1.71
CA MET A 61 10.70 7.07 2.18
C MET A 61 10.37 8.31 1.36
N ILE A 62 9.13 8.34 0.89
CA ILE A 62 8.60 9.46 0.15
C ILE A 62 7.71 10.25 1.10
N PRO A 63 8.10 11.47 1.51
CA PRO A 63 7.31 12.25 2.44
C PRO A 63 5.86 12.39 1.99
N LYS A 64 4.93 12.18 2.92
CA LYS A 64 3.47 12.18 2.77
C LYS A 64 2.88 10.96 2.06
N MET A 65 3.70 9.99 1.67
CA MET A 65 3.28 8.73 1.04
C MET A 65 3.57 7.50 1.90
N GLU A 66 4.11 7.65 3.11
CA GLU A 66 4.62 6.60 3.98
C GLU A 66 3.58 5.50 4.30
N ASN A 67 2.32 5.87 4.53
CA ASN A 67 1.24 4.88 4.75
C ASN A 67 1.08 3.89 3.58
N HIS A 68 1.43 4.30 2.36
CA HIS A 68 1.38 3.40 1.20
C HIS A 68 2.40 2.27 1.35
N ASP A 69 3.60 2.58 1.83
CA ASP A 69 4.66 1.59 1.99
C ASP A 69 4.30 0.57 3.10
N VAL A 70 3.60 1.02 4.15
CA VAL A 70 3.01 0.12 5.16
C VAL A 70 1.97 -0.82 4.56
N HIS A 71 1.22 -0.39 3.54
CA HIS A 71 0.23 -1.25 2.91
C HIS A 71 0.88 -2.48 2.25
N HIS A 72 2.11 -2.41 1.73
CA HIS A 72 2.81 -3.60 1.24
C HIS A 72 2.96 -4.66 2.34
N LEU A 73 3.36 -4.24 3.54
CA LEU A 73 3.55 -5.15 4.67
C LEU A 73 2.24 -5.78 5.13
N ILE A 74 1.19 -4.97 5.31
CA ILE A 74 -0.12 -5.44 5.80
C ILE A 74 -0.81 -6.35 4.79
N THR A 75 -0.74 -5.99 3.50
CA THR A 75 -1.44 -6.72 2.44
C THR A 75 -0.66 -7.91 1.90
N GLY A 76 0.68 -7.91 2.05
CA GLY A 76 1.58 -8.86 1.42
C GLY A 76 1.72 -8.68 -0.09
N CYS A 77 1.27 -7.55 -0.65
CA CYS A 77 1.49 -7.22 -2.06
C CYS A 77 2.96 -6.84 -2.29
N GLY A 78 3.56 -7.43 -3.32
CA GLY A 78 4.92 -7.09 -3.74
C GLY A 78 5.02 -5.69 -4.37
N THR A 79 6.19 -5.39 -4.91
CA THR A 79 6.54 -4.09 -5.53
C THR A 79 6.57 -4.15 -7.06
N ASN A 80 6.14 -5.27 -7.65
CA ASN A 80 5.96 -5.36 -9.11
C ASN A 80 4.73 -4.55 -9.51
N PHE A 81 4.68 -4.10 -10.77
CA PHE A 81 3.58 -3.24 -11.22
C PHE A 81 2.21 -3.91 -11.12
N GLU A 82 2.12 -5.20 -11.42
CA GLU A 82 0.89 -5.97 -11.21
C GLU A 82 0.48 -6.04 -9.73
N ASP A 83 1.43 -6.11 -8.81
CA ASP A 83 1.17 -6.16 -7.38
C ASP A 83 0.75 -4.79 -6.82
N GLU A 84 1.30 -3.70 -7.36
CA GLU A 84 0.84 -2.33 -7.08
C GLU A 84 -0.64 -2.14 -7.43
N ILE A 85 -1.04 -2.61 -8.62
CA ILE A 85 -2.45 -2.56 -9.05
C ILE A 85 -3.31 -3.48 -8.17
N ALA A 86 -2.83 -4.70 -7.87
CA ALA A 86 -3.53 -5.61 -6.97
C ALA A 86 -3.75 -4.99 -5.59
N MET A 87 -2.76 -4.27 -5.06
CA MET A 87 -2.89 -3.53 -3.81
C MET A 87 -3.95 -2.43 -3.90
N GLN A 88 -4.04 -1.69 -5.02
CA GLN A 88 -5.12 -0.71 -5.20
C GLN A 88 -6.50 -1.37 -5.20
N TYR A 89 -6.65 -2.52 -5.87
CA TYR A 89 -7.89 -3.31 -5.82
C TYR A 89 -8.21 -3.79 -4.40
N LEU A 90 -7.22 -4.25 -3.64
CA LEU A 90 -7.42 -4.64 -2.24
C LEU A 90 -7.87 -3.46 -1.39
N LEU A 91 -7.22 -2.31 -1.52
CA LEU A 91 -7.59 -1.09 -0.80
C LEU A 91 -9.00 -0.61 -1.18
N LEU A 92 -9.40 -0.75 -2.45
CA LEU A 92 -10.78 -0.50 -2.87
C LEU A 92 -11.75 -1.42 -2.11
N GLY A 93 -11.44 -2.71 -2.05
CA GLY A 93 -12.22 -3.71 -1.30
C GLY A 93 -12.27 -3.43 0.20
N ASN A 94 -11.23 -2.80 0.74
CA ASN A 94 -11.15 -2.38 2.15
C ASN A 94 -11.91 -1.07 2.46
N GLY A 95 -12.50 -0.42 1.45
CA GLY A 95 -13.31 0.79 1.59
C GLY A 95 -12.63 2.09 1.13
N LYS A 96 -11.38 2.04 0.64
CA LYS A 96 -10.67 3.23 0.17
C LYS A 96 -11.22 3.71 -1.17
N LEU A 97 -11.74 4.93 -1.20
CA LEU A 97 -12.23 5.56 -2.42
C LEU A 97 -11.62 6.94 -2.63
N ASN A 98 -10.77 7.08 -3.65
CA ASN A 98 -10.25 8.38 -4.11
C ASN A 98 -9.86 8.31 -5.58
N ALA A 99 -9.78 9.48 -6.23
CA ALA A 99 -9.49 9.59 -7.66
C ALA A 99 -8.17 8.92 -8.08
N HIS A 100 -7.11 9.00 -7.27
CA HIS A 100 -5.82 8.40 -7.60
C HIS A 100 -5.91 6.86 -7.64
N LEU A 101 -6.57 6.27 -6.65
CA LEU A 101 -6.81 4.82 -6.60
C LEU A 101 -7.65 4.37 -7.80
N LEU A 102 -8.74 5.10 -8.12
CA LEU A 102 -9.61 4.74 -9.25
C LEU A 102 -8.87 4.83 -10.59
N ALA A 103 -8.04 5.86 -10.78
CA ALA A 103 -7.20 6.00 -11.97
C ALA A 103 -6.18 4.86 -12.09
N ALA A 104 -5.52 4.48 -11.00
CA ALA A 104 -4.56 3.39 -10.98
C ALA A 104 -5.22 2.04 -11.31
N ILE A 105 -6.41 1.78 -10.76
CA ILE A 105 -7.22 0.60 -11.10
C ILE A 105 -7.57 0.62 -12.59
N LEU A 106 -8.19 1.69 -13.09
CA LEU A 106 -8.62 1.78 -14.49
C LEU A 106 -7.46 1.56 -15.48
N LEU A 107 -6.36 2.28 -15.28
CA LEU A 107 -5.17 2.15 -16.12
C LEU A 107 -4.58 0.75 -16.03
N GLY A 108 -4.49 0.19 -14.81
CA GLY A 108 -3.98 -1.14 -14.57
C GLY A 108 -4.80 -2.23 -15.25
N THR A 109 -6.13 -2.16 -15.17
CA THR A 109 -7.04 -3.14 -15.78
C THR A 109 -6.95 -3.12 -17.30
N ILE A 110 -6.86 -1.93 -17.90
CA ILE A 110 -6.78 -1.78 -19.37
C ILE A 110 -5.41 -2.23 -19.88
N ILE A 111 -4.34 -1.84 -19.19
CA ILE A 111 -2.97 -2.08 -19.67
C ILE A 111 -2.49 -3.50 -19.32
N LEU A 112 -2.92 -4.08 -18.20
CA LEU A 112 -2.53 -5.41 -17.72
C LEU A 112 -3.76 -6.33 -17.48
N PRO A 113 -4.62 -6.54 -18.50
CA PRO A 113 -5.85 -7.32 -18.34
C PRO A 113 -5.59 -8.79 -17.97
N GLU A 114 -4.43 -9.34 -18.33
CA GLU A 114 -4.07 -10.73 -18.00
C GLU A 114 -3.99 -11.00 -16.48
N TYR A 115 -3.84 -9.95 -15.66
CA TYR A 115 -3.80 -10.05 -14.20
C TYR A 115 -5.17 -9.89 -13.53
N GLY A 116 -6.26 -9.77 -14.30
CA GLY A 116 -7.60 -9.51 -13.77
C GLY A 116 -8.08 -10.49 -12.70
N LYS A 117 -7.72 -11.79 -12.81
CA LYS A 117 -8.02 -12.79 -11.78
C LYS A 117 -7.34 -12.47 -10.45
N ILE A 118 -6.09 -11.99 -10.48
CA ILE A 118 -5.35 -11.58 -9.28
C ILE A 118 -5.98 -10.33 -8.67
N TYR A 119 -6.38 -9.37 -9.49
CA TYR A 119 -7.04 -8.14 -9.04
C TYR A 119 -8.38 -8.40 -8.34
N ILE A 120 -9.22 -9.27 -8.89
CA ILE A 120 -10.48 -9.67 -8.26
C ILE A 120 -10.23 -10.39 -6.93
N LYS A 121 -9.22 -11.28 -6.87
CA LYS A 121 -8.83 -11.94 -5.61
C LYS A 121 -8.36 -10.93 -4.57
N ALA A 122 -7.57 -9.94 -4.96
CA ALA A 122 -7.08 -8.88 -4.09
C ALA A 122 -8.24 -8.03 -3.54
N TYR A 123 -9.19 -7.63 -4.39
CA TYR A 123 -10.41 -6.93 -3.98
C TYR A 123 -11.20 -7.73 -2.93
N ARG A 124 -11.49 -9.01 -3.22
CA ARG A 124 -12.19 -9.90 -2.27
C ARG A 124 -11.42 -10.12 -0.97
N LYS A 125 -10.08 -10.14 -1.03
CA LYS A 125 -9.23 -10.17 0.17
C LYS A 125 -9.47 -8.91 1.01
N GLY A 126 -9.43 -7.72 0.40
CA GLY A 126 -9.67 -6.45 1.09
C GLY A 126 -11.03 -6.36 1.76
N GLN A 127 -12.08 -6.90 1.13
CA GLN A 127 -13.44 -6.97 1.70
C GLN A 127 -13.53 -7.83 2.96
N ARG A 128 -12.62 -8.80 3.12
CA ARG A 128 -12.56 -9.72 4.25
C ARG A 128 -11.59 -9.27 5.35
N MET A 129 -10.93 -8.13 5.19
CA MET A 129 -10.07 -7.53 6.21
C MET A 129 -10.85 -6.47 7.01
N LYS A 130 -10.42 -6.18 8.24
CA LYS A 130 -10.91 -5.00 8.97
C LYS A 130 -10.55 -3.74 8.17
N ALA A 131 -11.38 -2.71 8.24
CA ALA A 131 -11.10 -1.45 7.56
C ALA A 131 -9.85 -0.79 8.18
N PHE A 132 -8.75 -0.75 7.43
CA PHE A 132 -7.47 -0.18 7.85
C PHE A 132 -7.04 1.01 7.00
N HIS A 133 -7.70 1.24 5.86
CA HIS A 133 -7.36 2.30 4.91
C HIS A 133 -7.34 3.72 5.49
N HIS A 134 -7.97 3.97 6.64
CA HIS A 134 -8.04 5.26 7.32
C HIS A 134 -7.10 5.37 8.54
N TRP A 135 -6.32 4.34 8.88
CA TRP A 135 -5.51 4.31 10.10
C TRP A 135 -4.29 5.25 9.99
N ASP A 136 -3.88 5.85 11.12
CA ASP A 136 -2.59 6.51 11.23
C ASP A 136 -1.52 5.46 11.61
N PHE A 137 -0.80 4.97 10.60
CA PHE A 137 0.21 3.94 10.82
C PHE A 137 1.47 4.45 11.52
N GLU A 138 1.68 5.77 11.62
CA GLU A 138 2.84 6.29 12.35
C GLU A 138 2.72 6.02 13.84
N GLU A 139 1.51 6.17 14.40
CA GLU A 139 1.22 5.88 15.81
C GLU A 139 1.36 4.38 16.13
N LEU A 140 1.29 3.53 15.11
CA LEU A 140 1.36 2.08 15.21
C LEU A 140 2.76 1.51 14.98
N LEU A 141 3.79 2.34 14.71
CA LEU A 141 5.14 1.87 14.41
C LEU A 141 5.75 1.03 15.53
N TRP A 142 5.37 1.29 16.77
CA TRP A 142 5.85 0.58 17.96
C TRP A 142 5.17 -0.77 18.19
N GLN A 143 4.04 -1.04 17.52
CA GLN A 143 3.26 -2.24 17.74
C GLN A 143 3.94 -3.46 17.13
N ASN A 144 3.80 -4.61 17.78
CA ASN A 144 4.22 -5.89 17.22
C ASN A 144 3.52 -6.12 15.87
N PHE A 145 4.33 -6.36 14.83
CA PHE A 145 3.88 -6.41 13.46
C PHE A 145 2.95 -7.60 13.19
N GLU A 146 3.27 -8.79 13.69
CA GLU A 146 2.46 -9.98 13.43
C GLU A 146 1.09 -9.86 14.12
N HIS A 147 1.04 -9.40 15.38
CA HIS A 147 -0.23 -9.14 16.06
C HIS A 147 -1.09 -8.10 15.33
N LEU A 148 -0.48 -6.99 14.89
CA LEU A 148 -1.18 -5.95 14.13
C LEU A 148 -1.75 -6.50 12.81
N LYS A 149 -0.95 -7.28 12.10
CA LYS A 149 -1.33 -7.89 10.82
C LYS A 149 -2.43 -8.91 10.98
N GLU A 150 -2.33 -9.79 11.97
CA GLU A 150 -3.38 -10.76 12.32
C GLU A 150 -4.69 -10.06 12.67
N PHE A 151 -4.62 -9.03 13.51
CA PHE A 151 -5.79 -8.22 13.88
C PHE A 151 -6.48 -7.60 12.66
N ILE A 152 -5.72 -7.06 11.71
CA ILE A 152 -6.29 -6.49 10.48
C ILE A 152 -6.88 -7.59 9.57
N GLN A 153 -6.27 -8.78 9.54
CA GLN A 153 -6.72 -9.89 8.69
C GLN A 153 -7.99 -10.58 9.20
N GLN A 154 -8.27 -10.52 10.51
CA GLN A 154 -9.45 -11.09 11.12
C GLN A 154 -10.62 -10.09 11.10
N LYS A 155 -11.52 -10.20 10.13
CA LYS A 155 -12.77 -9.42 10.17
C LYS A 155 -13.74 -10.07 11.14
N ASP A 156 -14.23 -9.29 12.11
CA ASP A 156 -15.24 -9.79 13.05
C ASP A 156 -16.47 -10.18 12.23
N ILE A 157 -16.84 -11.46 12.30
CA ILE A 157 -18.13 -11.90 11.81
C ILE A 157 -19.12 -11.43 12.88
N VAL A 158 -19.81 -10.32 12.61
CA VAL A 158 -21.01 -9.99 13.38
C VAL A 158 -22.01 -11.11 13.08
N VAL A 159 -22.05 -12.11 13.95
CA VAL A 159 -23.14 -13.09 13.97
C VAL A 159 -24.33 -12.33 14.52
N LEU A 160 -25.23 -11.93 13.63
CA LEU A 160 -26.56 -11.48 14.03
C LEU A 160 -27.25 -12.69 14.68
N HIS A 161 -27.36 -12.69 16.00
CA HIS A 161 -28.23 -13.58 16.75
C HIS A 161 -29.67 -13.06 16.71
#